data_AF-A0A2U8DTB7-F1
#
_entry.id   AF-A0A2U8DTB7-F1
#
_cell.length_a   1.000
_cell.length_b   1.000
_cell.length_c   1.000
_cell.angle_alpha   90.00
_cell.angle_beta   90.00
_cell.angle_gamma   90.00
#
_symmetry.space_group_name_H-M   'P 1'
#
loop_
_entity.id
_entity.type
_entity.pdbx_description
1 polymer ?
#
loop_
_entity_poly.entity_id
_entity_poly.type
_entity_poly.pdbx_seq_one_letter_code
_entity_poly.pdbx_strand_id
1 'polypeptide(L)'
;MDKDEKKGFFKTLFVSFAKYTLEEKNTQAKSLNNTTDKGTVKLITKNGNIKLINACDLKKGNIIIAETNDIIPIDGEVIEGLALVDESSITGESVPVIKEANGEFNLVISGTRVTINWLKIKVTEVPVKSYFDKIVNVSENTAI
;
A
#
# COMPACT_ATOMS: atom_id res chain seq x y z
N MET A 1 17.60 27.57 9.26
CA MET A 1 16.50 26.68 8.90
C MET A 1 17.04 25.27 8.81
N ASP A 2 16.82 24.51 9.88
CA ASP A 2 17.38 23.17 10.05
C ASP A 2 16.74 22.16 9.07
N LYS A 3 17.40 21.03 8.79
CA LYS A 3 16.83 20.00 7.88
C LYS A 3 15.51 19.44 8.40
N ASP A 4 15.39 19.30 9.72
CA ASP A 4 14.20 18.77 10.38
C ASP A 4 13.04 19.77 10.37
N GLU A 5 13.34 21.06 10.48
CA GLU A 5 12.36 22.15 10.40
C GLU A 5 11.72 22.23 9.00
N LYS A 6 12.53 22.07 7.94
CA LYS A 6 12.04 21.99 6.57
C LYS A 6 11.15 20.76 6.37
N LYS A 7 11.55 19.59 6.89
CA LYS A 7 10.77 18.34 6.78
C LYS A 7 9.40 18.47 7.45
N GLY A 8 9.35 19.05 8.65
CA GLY A 8 8.09 19.31 9.37
C GLY A 8 7.17 20.29 8.63
N PHE A 9 7.72 21.35 8.06
CA PHE A 9 6.95 22.32 7.28
C PHE A 9 6.31 21.69 6.03
N PHE A 10 7.08 20.92 5.25
CA PHE A 10 6.54 20.24 4.06
C PHE A 10 5.49 19.18 4.42
N LYS A 11 5.68 18.46 5.53
CA LYS A 11 4.70 17.50 6.03
C LYS A 11 3.38 18.20 6.35
N THR A 12 3.39 19.28 7.14
CA THR A 12 2.18 20.04 7.51
C THR A 12 1.45 20.60 6.29
N LEU A 13 2.20 21.18 5.34
CA LEU A 13 1.64 21.71 4.10
C LEU A 13 1.00 20.59 3.26
N PHE A 14 1.66 19.43 3.15
CA PHE A 14 1.15 18.26 2.47
C PHE A 14 -0.12 17.71 3.14
N VAL A 15 -0.15 17.61 4.48
CA VAL A 15 -1.34 17.19 5.23
C VAL A 15 -2.52 18.07 4.90
N SER A 16 -2.34 19.39 4.96
CA SER A 16 -3.39 20.37 4.71
C SER A 16 -3.94 20.25 3.28
N PHE A 17 -3.04 20.19 2.29
CA PHE A 17 -3.42 20.06 0.88
C PHE A 17 -4.10 18.73 0.57
N ALA A 18 -3.59 17.64 1.11
CA ALA A 18 -4.14 16.31 0.90
C ALA A 18 -5.49 16.15 1.60
N LYS A 19 -5.67 16.70 2.81
CA LYS A 19 -6.99 16.79 3.48
C LYS A 19 -8.00 17.58 2.66
N TYR A 20 -7.62 18.74 2.13
CA TYR A 20 -8.48 19.53 1.25
C TYR A 20 -8.92 18.72 0.01
N THR A 21 -7.99 17.98 -0.61
CA THR A 21 -8.27 17.14 -1.77
C THR A 21 -9.22 15.96 -1.44
N LEU A 22 -9.19 15.48 -0.20
CA LEU A 22 -10.08 14.44 0.29
C LEU A 22 -11.47 14.98 0.62
N GLU A 23 -11.56 16.17 1.23
CA GLU A 23 -12.82 16.81 1.62
C GLU A 23 -13.64 17.29 0.40
N GLU A 24 -12.99 17.67 -0.71
CA GLU A 24 -13.69 18.09 -1.94
C GLU A 24 -14.29 16.94 -2.78
N LYS A 25 -13.99 15.67 -2.48
CA LYS A 25 -14.49 14.53 -3.29
C LYS A 25 -15.68 13.82 -2.65
N ASN A 26 -16.86 14.45 -2.73
CA ASN A 26 -18.14 13.75 -2.54
C ASN A 26 -18.97 13.53 -3.82
N THR A 27 -18.47 13.89 -5.00
CA THR A 27 -19.20 13.69 -6.26
C THR A 27 -18.27 13.52 -7.46
N GLN A 28 -17.80 12.29 -7.69
CA GLN A 28 -17.60 11.71 -9.03
C GLN A 28 -17.08 10.27 -8.93
N ALA A 29 -18.02 9.33 -8.78
CA ALA A 29 -17.78 7.93 -9.14
C ALA A 29 -17.85 7.81 -10.67
N LYS A 30 -16.76 8.12 -11.39
CA LYS A 30 -16.65 7.81 -12.83
C LYS A 30 -15.18 7.63 -13.25
N SER A 31 -14.86 6.36 -13.55
CA SER A 31 -13.58 5.84 -14.06
C SER A 31 -12.42 6.00 -13.08
N LEU A 32 -11.67 4.96 -12.76
CA LEU A 32 -10.79 4.26 -13.69
C LEU A 32 -10.67 2.78 -13.29
N ASN A 33 -10.85 1.91 -14.27
CA ASN A 33 -10.41 0.54 -14.21
C ASN A 33 -8.89 0.55 -14.05
N ASN A 34 -8.41 0.39 -12.83
CA ASN A 34 -7.08 -0.09 -12.50
C ASN A 34 -7.20 -0.84 -11.16
N THR A 35 -8.15 -1.78 -11.12
CA THR A 35 -7.98 -2.93 -10.25
C THR A 35 -6.79 -3.66 -10.86
N THR A 36 -5.59 -3.42 -10.33
CA THR A 36 -4.54 -4.43 -10.41
C THR A 36 -5.24 -5.70 -9.95
N ASP A 37 -5.43 -6.65 -10.87
CA ASP A 37 -6.12 -7.92 -10.61
C ASP A 37 -5.71 -8.39 -9.22
N LYS A 38 -6.69 -8.61 -8.34
CA LYS A 38 -6.51 -8.90 -6.92
C LYS A 38 -5.30 -9.82 -6.74
N GLY A 39 -4.13 -9.25 -6.45
CA GLY A 39 -2.88 -9.99 -6.37
C GLY A 39 -1.80 -9.71 -7.44
N THR A 40 -1.80 -8.65 -8.23
CA THR A 40 -0.59 -8.25 -9.00
C THR A 40 0.09 -7.05 -8.35
N VAL A 41 1.43 -7.07 -8.29
CA VAL A 41 2.25 -6.09 -7.54
C VAL A 41 3.46 -5.65 -8.35
N LYS A 42 3.84 -4.37 -8.19
CA LYS A 42 5.02 -3.77 -8.81
C LYS A 42 6.25 -3.99 -7.92
N LEU A 43 7.00 -5.07 -8.17
CA LEU A 43 8.26 -5.37 -7.50
C LEU A 43 9.40 -4.52 -8.07
N ILE A 44 10.16 -3.86 -7.21
CA ILE A 44 11.45 -3.24 -7.56
C ILE A 44 12.54 -4.31 -7.44
N THR A 45 13.14 -4.67 -8.58
CA THR A 45 14.27 -5.60 -8.64
C THR A 45 15.55 -4.95 -8.09
N LYS A 46 16.56 -5.77 -7.77
CA LYS A 46 17.88 -5.28 -7.31
C LYS A 46 18.55 -4.31 -8.30
N ASN A 47 18.18 -4.37 -9.57
CA ASN A 47 18.71 -3.52 -10.63
C ASN A 47 17.92 -2.20 -10.79
N GLY A 48 16.92 -1.96 -9.93
CA GLY A 48 16.06 -0.78 -10.00
C GLY A 48 14.89 -0.88 -10.98
N ASN A 49 14.80 -1.95 -11.78
CA ASN A 49 13.69 -2.16 -12.70
C ASN A 49 12.41 -2.60 -11.97
N ILE A 50 11.27 -2.14 -12.46
CA ILE A 50 9.95 -2.55 -11.99
C ILE A 50 9.50 -3.80 -12.74
N LYS A 51 9.07 -4.83 -12.01
CA LYS A 51 8.50 -6.07 -12.54
C LYS A 51 7.13 -6.30 -11.91
N LEU A 52 6.13 -6.61 -12.74
CA LEU A 52 4.83 -7.08 -12.26
C LEU A 52 4.94 -8.56 -11.88
N ILE A 53 4.60 -8.91 -10.64
CA ILE A 53 4.54 -10.28 -10.14
C ILE A 53 3.23 -10.51 -9.39
N ASN A 54 2.91 -11.77 -9.05
CA ASN A 54 1.81 -12.04 -8.16
C ASN A 54 2.18 -11.66 -6.71
N ALA A 55 1.23 -11.11 -5.94
CA ALA A 55 1.37 -10.82 -4.52
C ALA A 55 1.72 -12.08 -3.72
N CYS A 56 1.20 -13.24 -4.12
CA CYS A 56 1.53 -14.54 -3.53
C CYS A 56 3.00 -14.94 -3.73
N ASP A 57 3.69 -14.39 -4.73
CA ASP A 57 5.10 -14.65 -5.00
C ASP A 57 6.04 -13.72 -4.21
N LEU A 58 5.50 -12.75 -3.46
CA LEU A 58 6.30 -11.85 -2.65
C LEU A 58 7.06 -12.61 -1.56
N LYS A 59 8.28 -12.16 -1.31
CA LYS A 59 9.13 -12.68 -0.24
C LYS A 59 9.51 -11.56 0.72
N LYS A 60 9.75 -11.93 1.97
CA LYS A 60 10.30 -11.02 2.98
C LYS A 60 11.55 -10.32 2.42
N GLY A 61 11.60 -9.00 2.58
CA GLY A 61 12.67 -8.14 2.08
C GLY A 61 12.54 -7.73 0.61
N ASN A 62 11.52 -8.19 -0.12
CA ASN A 62 11.17 -7.57 -1.40
C ASN A 62 10.77 -6.12 -1.21
N ILE A 63 11.05 -5.30 -2.23
CA ILE A 63 10.68 -3.89 -2.25
C ILE A 63 9.63 -3.74 -3.33
N ILE A 64 8.46 -3.21 -2.96
CA ILE A 64 7.38 -2.92 -3.89
C ILE A 64 7.14 -1.42 -3.96
N ILE A 65 6.53 -0.96 -5.05
CA ILE A 65 6.01 0.39 -5.16
C ILE A 65 4.48 0.35 -5.20
N ALA A 66 3.86 1.17 -4.35
CA ALA A 66 2.42 1.37 -4.32
C ALA A 66 2.13 2.84 -4.63
N GLU A 67 1.26 3.08 -5.60
CA GLU A 67 0.88 4.42 -6.08
C GLU A 67 -0.60 4.68 -5.78
N THR A 68 -1.05 5.91 -6.06
CA THR A 68 -2.45 6.31 -5.86
C THR A 68 -3.42 5.32 -6.51
N ASN A 69 -4.40 4.89 -5.71
CA ASN A 69 -5.41 3.85 -5.95
C ASN A 69 -4.94 2.39 -5.82
N ASP A 70 -3.64 2.12 -5.65
CA ASP A 70 -3.15 0.76 -5.41
C ASP A 70 -3.58 0.28 -4.01
N ILE A 71 -3.89 -1.02 -3.92
CA ILE A 71 -4.12 -1.72 -2.64
C ILE A 71 -2.78 -2.29 -2.18
N ILE A 72 -2.44 -2.06 -0.92
CA ILE A 72 -1.27 -2.65 -0.29
C ILE A 72 -1.59 -4.13 -0.02
N PRO A 73 -0.90 -5.07 -0.66
CA PRO A 73 -1.27 -6.48 -0.64
C PRO A 73 -0.70 -7.24 0.57
N ILE A 74 0.33 -6.67 1.21
CA ILE A 74 1.07 -7.28 2.31
C ILE A 74 1.57 -6.20 3.27
N ASP A 75 1.64 -6.56 4.54
CA ASP A 75 2.22 -5.73 5.58
C ASP A 75 3.68 -5.41 5.26
N GLY A 76 4.11 -4.20 5.62
CA GLY A 76 5.43 -3.73 5.26
C GLY A 76 5.85 -2.45 5.94
N GLU A 77 7.08 -2.06 5.66
CA GLU A 77 7.70 -0.84 6.16
C GLU A 77 7.99 0.10 4.97
N VAL A 78 7.56 1.35 5.08
CA VAL A 78 7.88 2.41 4.12
C VAL A 78 9.35 2.78 4.26
N ILE A 79 10.10 2.54 3.18
CA ILE A 79 11.52 2.87 3.11
C ILE A 79 11.78 4.14 2.29
N GLU A 80 10.81 4.57 1.48
CA GLU A 80 10.87 5.82 0.69
C GLU A 80 9.46 6.31 0.34
N GLY A 81 9.30 7.62 0.17
CA GLY A 81 8.04 8.24 -0.22
C GLY A 81 7.25 8.82 0.96
N LEU A 82 6.13 9.46 0.60
CA LEU A 82 5.17 10.10 1.49
C LEU A 82 3.80 10.03 0.84
N ALA A 83 2.83 9.38 1.49
CA ALA A 83 1.51 9.17 0.93
C ALA A 83 0.41 9.23 1.99
N LEU A 84 -0.82 9.44 1.53
CA LEU A 84 -2.00 9.15 2.34
C LEU A 84 -2.49 7.74 2.05
N VAL A 85 -2.80 7.02 3.13
CA VAL A 85 -3.29 5.64 3.09
C VAL A 85 -4.63 5.58 3.83
N ASP A 86 -5.64 5.08 3.15
CA ASP A 86 -6.95 4.77 3.71
C ASP A 86 -6.91 3.41 4.41
N GLU A 87 -6.97 3.44 5.74
CA GLU A 87 -6.99 2.26 6.62
C GLU A 87 -8.42 1.93 7.09
N SER A 88 -9.45 2.59 6.56
CA SER A 88 -10.85 2.41 6.99
C SER A 88 -11.35 0.97 6.86
N SER A 89 -10.82 0.22 5.89
CA SER A 89 -11.12 -1.21 5.71
C SER A 89 -10.70 -2.09 6.89
N ILE A 90 -9.74 -1.63 7.70
CA ILE A 90 -9.20 -2.36 8.84
C ILE A 90 -9.62 -1.72 10.16
N THR A 91 -9.48 -0.40 10.29
CA THR A 91 -9.72 0.33 11.56
C THR A 91 -11.15 0.85 11.69
N GLY A 92 -11.88 0.98 10.58
CA GLY A 92 -13.19 1.64 10.54
C GLY A 92 -13.14 3.17 10.61
N GLU A 93 -11.95 3.76 10.73
CA GLU A 93 -11.77 5.21 10.71
C GLU A 93 -11.67 5.71 9.27
N SER A 94 -12.51 6.67 8.89
CA SER A 94 -12.62 7.13 7.50
C SER A 94 -11.57 8.17 7.08
N VAL A 95 -10.75 8.66 8.03
CA VAL A 95 -9.73 9.67 7.73
C VAL A 95 -8.42 8.97 7.34
N PRO A 96 -7.87 9.23 6.13
CA PRO A 96 -6.61 8.64 5.72
C PRO A 96 -5.43 9.05 6.61
N VAL A 97 -4.53 8.10 6.82
CA VAL A 97 -3.32 8.24 7.65
C VAL A 97 -2.12 8.55 6.76
N ILE A 98 -1.24 9.42 7.23
CA ILE A 98 0.01 9.74 6.54
C ILE A 98 1.04 8.64 6.79
N LYS A 99 1.62 8.11 5.72
CA LYS A 99 2.73 7.16 5.79
C LYS A 99 3.97 7.77 5.14
N GLU A 100 5.10 7.68 5.82
CA GLU A 100 6.36 8.26 5.36
C GLU A 100 7.56 7.40 5.75
N ALA A 101 8.64 7.52 4.98
CA ALA A 101 9.90 6.88 5.31
C ALA A 101 10.57 7.50 6.55
N ASN A 102 11.12 6.64 7.42
CA ASN A 102 11.84 7.02 8.64
C ASN A 102 11.04 7.95 9.58
N GLY A 103 9.71 7.84 9.55
CA GLY A 103 8.81 8.51 10.48
C GLY A 103 8.19 7.53 11.47
N GLU A 104 7.45 8.06 12.44
CA GLU A 104 6.70 7.26 13.43
C GLU A 104 5.63 6.35 12.78
N PHE A 105 5.10 6.77 11.62
CA PHE A 105 4.07 6.07 10.86
C PHE A 105 4.64 5.43 9.58
N ASN A 106 5.75 4.70 9.70
CA ASN A 106 6.37 4.01 8.57
C ASN A 106 5.79 2.61 8.29
N LEU A 107 4.91 2.08 9.13
CA LEU A 107 4.30 0.76 8.91
C LEU A 107 3.00 0.86 8.08
N VAL A 108 2.83 -0.06 7.13
CA VAL A 108 1.62 -0.20 6.33
C VAL A 108 1.00 -1.58 6.51
N ILE A 109 -0.33 -1.62 6.42
CA ILE A 109 -1.14 -2.82 6.65
C ILE A 109 -1.72 -3.30 5.32
N SER A 110 -1.74 -4.62 5.12
CA SER A 110 -2.40 -5.27 3.99
C SER A 110 -3.89 -4.94 3.92
N GLY A 111 -4.42 -4.84 2.71
CA GLY A 111 -5.81 -4.47 2.45
C GLY A 111 -6.08 -2.97 2.44
N THR A 112 -5.17 -2.15 2.97
CA THR A 112 -5.28 -0.68 2.94
C THR A 112 -4.98 -0.11 1.55
N ARG A 113 -5.46 1.11 1.27
CA ARG A 113 -5.37 1.70 -0.07
C ARG A 113 -4.57 2.99 -0.04
N VAL A 114 -3.62 3.16 -0.96
CA VAL A 114 -2.96 4.46 -1.17
C VAL A 114 -3.94 5.41 -1.86
N THR A 115 -4.25 6.54 -1.23
CA THR A 115 -5.21 7.51 -1.79
C THR A 115 -4.52 8.66 -2.52
N ILE A 116 -3.33 9.06 -2.07
CA ILE A 116 -2.57 10.17 -2.66
C ILE A 116 -1.07 9.85 -2.63
N ASN A 117 -0.37 10.17 -3.72
CA ASN A 117 1.07 10.00 -3.93
C ASN A 117 1.51 8.52 -3.96
N TRP A 118 2.76 8.21 -3.60
CA TRP A 118 3.36 6.87 -3.70
C TRP A 118 4.26 6.52 -2.50
N LEU A 119 4.47 5.21 -2.31
CA LEU A 119 5.35 4.63 -1.29
C LEU A 119 6.22 3.51 -1.89
N LYS A 120 7.50 3.45 -1.50
CA LYS A 120 8.29 2.22 -1.60
C LYS A 120 8.20 1.49 -0.27
N ILE A 121 7.74 0.25 -0.34
CA ILE A 121 7.44 -0.57 0.83
C ILE A 121 8.33 -1.80 0.80
N LYS A 122 9.04 -2.04 1.90
CA LYS A 122 9.78 -3.27 2.15
C LYS A 122 8.86 -4.26 2.84
N VAL A 123 8.69 -5.42 2.24
CA VAL A 123 7.89 -6.52 2.76
C VAL A 123 8.50 -7.04 4.07
N THR A 124 7.77 -6.96 5.18
CA THR A 124 8.23 -7.38 6.52
C THR A 124 7.90 -8.83 6.83
N GLU A 125 6.81 -9.35 6.27
CA GLU A 125 6.32 -10.72 6.46
C GLU A 125 6.19 -11.47 5.14
N VAL A 126 6.19 -12.80 5.19
CA VAL A 126 5.93 -13.62 3.99
C VAL A 126 4.42 -13.69 3.80
N PRO A 127 3.88 -13.58 2.57
CA PRO A 127 2.46 -13.77 2.34
C PRO A 127 2.03 -15.10 2.93
N VAL A 128 1.11 -15.08 3.89
CA VAL A 128 0.47 -16.31 4.35
C VAL A 128 -0.33 -16.80 3.15
N LYS A 129 -0.01 -17.99 2.61
CA LYS A 129 -0.89 -18.64 1.63
C LYS A 129 -2.30 -18.59 2.20
N SER A 130 -3.21 -17.98 1.44
CA SER A 130 -4.58 -17.74 1.88
C SER A 130 -5.18 -19.04 2.41
N TYR A 131 -6.01 -18.95 3.45
CA TYR A 131 -6.76 -20.12 3.93
C TYR A 131 -7.54 -20.80 2.79
N PHE A 132 -7.89 -20.04 1.75
CA PHE A 132 -8.52 -20.54 0.52
C PHE A 132 -7.62 -21.48 -0.31
N ASP A 133 -6.30 -21.30 -0.33
CA ASP A 133 -5.37 -22.25 -0.99
C ASP A 133 -5.34 -23.61 -0.29
N LYS A 134 -5.63 -23.64 1.02
CA LYS A 134 -5.79 -24.90 1.77
C LYS A 134 -7.10 -25.61 1.41
N ILE A 135 -8.17 -24.88 1.12
CA ILE A 135 -9.48 -25.47 0.77
C ILE A 135 -9.45 -26.01 -0.67
N VAL A 136 -8.83 -25.30 -1.61
CA VAL A 136 -8.72 -25.76 -3.02
C VAL A 136 -7.90 -27.06 -3.15
N ASN A 137 -6.89 -27.27 -2.31
CA ASN A 137 -6.13 -28.53 -2.29
C ASN A 137 -6.86 -29.71 -1.61
N VAL A 138 -7.96 -29.47 -0.88
CA VAL A 138 -8.74 -30.55 -0.25
C VAL A 138 -9.85 -31.05 -1.18
N SER A 139 -10.40 -30.17 -2.04
CA SER A 139 -11.46 -30.56 -2.99
C SER A 139 -10.99 -31.42 -4.18
N GLU A 140 -9.68 -31.47 -4.47
CA GLU A 140 -9.15 -32.28 -5.58
C GLU A 140 -8.75 -33.72 -5.17
N ASN A 141 -8.68 -34.03 -3.87
CA ASN A 141 -8.30 -35.38 -3.41
C ASN A 141 -9.48 -36.20 -2.86
N THR A 142 -10.71 -35.79 -3.17
CA THR A 142 -11.92 -36.60 -2.94
C THR A 142 -12.67 -36.81 -4.25
N ALA A 143 -11.97 -37.40 -5.23
CA ALA A 143 -12.61 -38.19 -6.26
C ALA A 143 -12.21 -39.65 -5.96
N ILE A 144 -13.05 -40.33 -5.19
CA ILE A 144 -13.06 -41.79 -5.07
C ILE A 144 -14.07 -42.32 -6.10
#